data_AF-A0A0D2JNS7-F1
#
_entry.id   AF-A0A0D2JNS7-F1
#
_cell.length_a   1.000
_cell.length_b   1.000
_cell.length_c   1.000
_cell.angle_alpha   90.00
_cell.angle_beta   90.00
_cell.angle_gamma   90.00
#
_symmetry.space_group_name_H-M   'P 1'
#
loop_
_entity.id
_entity.type
_entity.pdbx_description
1 polymer ?
#
loop_
_entity_poly.entity_id
_entity_poly.type
_entity_poly.pdbx_seq_one_letter_code
_entity_poly.pdbx_strand_id
1 'polypeptide(L)'
;MGFGHRVYKTYDPRSRIMKQICEQVLEQTGAINDPLLEIAMELEQIAVRDDYFVKRNLYPNVDFYSGIVLRALDIPVSMYTVIFAVARTVGWVSQWKEMVSEDTSKITRPRQMYMGHLERQFVAVARRGDASVIPNSCDLDSLLEDTAVYADGPYKRAVSVRAARVGV
;
A
#
# COMPACT_ATOMS: atom_id res chain seq x y z
N MET A 1 5.33 -7.18 11.72
CA MET A 1 6.45 -7.19 10.76
C MET A 1 6.69 -5.77 10.28
N GLY A 2 7.95 -5.33 10.26
CA GLY A 2 8.37 -3.96 10.02
C GLY A 2 9.60 -3.89 9.12
N PHE A 3 9.49 -4.38 7.88
CA PHE A 3 10.56 -4.33 6.89
C PHE A 3 10.15 -3.56 5.66
N GLY A 4 11.08 -2.76 5.15
CA GLY A 4 10.85 -1.86 4.03
C GLY A 4 10.03 -0.64 4.43
N HIS A 5 10.13 0.38 3.58
CA HIS A 5 9.37 1.61 3.72
C HIS A 5 9.04 2.17 2.33
N ARG A 6 7.85 2.76 2.18
CA ARG A 6 7.47 3.39 0.90
C ARG A 6 8.39 4.56 0.54
N VAL A 7 8.78 5.33 1.57
CA VAL A 7 9.59 6.54 1.43
C VAL A 7 11.08 6.27 1.61
N TYR A 8 11.47 5.42 2.57
CA TYR A 8 12.88 5.19 2.87
C TYR A 8 13.38 4.01 2.05
N LYS A 9 14.35 4.29 1.17
CA LYS A 9 15.13 3.27 0.43
C LYS A 9 16.41 2.88 1.17
N THR A 10 16.69 3.57 2.26
CA THR A 10 17.79 3.33 3.20
C THR A 10 17.20 3.13 4.59
N TYR A 11 18.04 3.03 5.62
CA TYR A 11 17.61 2.83 7.00
C TYR A 11 16.65 3.94 7.48
N ASP A 12 15.57 3.57 8.17
CA ASP A 12 14.62 4.54 8.74
C ASP A 12 15.29 5.30 9.91
N PRO A 13 15.36 6.64 9.88
CA PRO A 13 15.98 7.40 10.97
C PRO A 13 15.31 7.16 12.32
N ARG A 14 14.01 6.81 12.33
CA ARG A 14 13.25 6.52 13.55
C ARG A 14 13.56 5.14 14.11
N SER A 15 13.86 4.16 13.26
CA SER A 15 14.18 2.80 13.73
C SER A 15 15.49 2.79 14.52
N ARG A 16 16.46 3.64 14.15
CA ARG A 16 17.70 3.82 14.92
C ARG A 16 17.45 4.26 16.37
N ILE A 17 16.57 5.25 16.56
CA ILE A 17 16.21 5.73 17.90
C ILE A 17 15.39 4.67 18.64
N MET A 18 14.45 4.03 17.95
CA MET A 18 13.61 2.99 18.55
C MET A 18 14.42 1.78 18.99
N LYS A 19 15.50 1.42 18.28
CA LYS A 19 16.43 0.38 18.68
C LYS A 19 17.09 0.68 20.03
N GLN A 20 17.58 1.91 20.22
CA GLN A 20 18.18 2.34 21.49
C GLN A 20 17.17 2.27 22.65
N ILE A 21 15.94 2.71 22.41
CA ILE A 21 14.86 2.62 23.40
C ILE A 21 14.54 1.14 23.71
N CYS A 22 14.51 0.30 22.68
CA CYS A 22 14.30 -1.14 22.84
C CYS A 22 15.34 -1.77 23.77
N GLU A 23 16.62 -1.51 23.51
CA GLU A 23 17.73 -1.99 24.35
C GLU A 23 17.56 -1.54 25.81
N GLN A 24 17.26 -0.26 26.05
CA GLN A 24 17.04 0.28 27.40
C GLN A 24 15.83 -0.34 28.12
N VAL A 25 14.71 -0.52 27.42
CA VAL A 25 13.50 -1.11 28.01
C VAL A 25 13.74 -2.58 28.39
N LEU A 26 14.46 -3.33 27.56
CA LEU A 26 14.76 -4.73 27.81
C LEU A 26 15.70 -4.91 29.01
N GLU A 27 16.71 -4.03 29.15
CA GLU A 27 17.58 -3.99 30.32
C GLU A 27 16.80 -3.72 31.61
N GLN A 28 15.85 -2.78 31.58
CA GLN A 28 15.08 -2.39 32.78
C GLN A 28 13.98 -3.39 33.15
N THR A 29 13.35 -4.02 32.17
CA THR A 29 12.26 -4.99 32.40
C THR A 29 12.78 -6.37 32.77
N GLY A 30 14.09 -6.63 32.61
CA GLY A 30 14.66 -7.96 32.80
C GLY A 30 14.23 -8.98 31.74
N ALA A 31 13.57 -8.52 30.67
CA ALA A 31 13.13 -9.34 29.54
C ALA A 31 14.27 -9.68 28.56
N ILE A 32 15.53 -9.59 29.03
CA ILE A 32 16.75 -9.86 28.25
C ILE A 32 16.74 -11.28 27.67
N ASN A 33 16.10 -12.23 28.36
CA ASN A 33 16.00 -13.63 27.94
C ASN A 33 14.69 -13.96 27.19
N ASP A 34 13.97 -12.98 26.61
CA ASP A 34 12.81 -13.29 25.76
C ASP A 34 13.30 -13.97 24.47
N PRO A 35 12.94 -15.24 24.19
CA PRO A 35 13.35 -15.94 22.98
C PRO A 35 12.94 -15.20 21.69
N LEU A 36 11.89 -14.39 21.74
CA LEU A 36 11.44 -13.62 20.58
C LEU A 36 12.30 -12.39 20.31
N LEU A 37 12.99 -11.85 21.31
CA LEU A 37 14.01 -10.83 21.11
C LEU A 37 15.20 -11.41 20.36
N GLU A 38 15.69 -12.59 20.80
CA GLU A 38 16.78 -13.28 20.12
C GLU A 38 16.42 -13.58 18.67
N ILE A 39 15.21 -14.11 18.43
CA ILE A 39 14.68 -14.33 17.08
C ILE A 39 14.63 -13.01 16.29
N ALA A 40 14.18 -11.91 16.90
CA ALA A 40 14.12 -10.62 16.22
C ALA A 40 15.51 -10.08 15.86
N MET A 41 16.50 -10.20 16.75
CA MET A 41 17.87 -9.79 16.48
C MET A 41 18.50 -10.62 15.36
N GLU A 42 18.31 -11.93 15.37
CA GLU A 42 18.75 -12.80 14.27
C GLU A 42 18.05 -12.45 12.95
N LEU A 43 16.75 -12.16 13.01
CA LEU A 43 15.97 -11.79 11.82
C LEU A 43 16.41 -10.43 11.25
N GLU A 44 16.81 -9.46 12.09
CA GLU A 44 17.47 -8.23 11.64
C GLU A 44 18.79 -8.54 10.91
N GLN A 45 19.66 -9.36 11.52
CA GLN A 45 20.96 -9.69 10.94
C GLN A 45 20.84 -10.41 9.60
N ILE A 46 19.92 -11.36 9.51
CA ILE A 46 19.63 -12.10 8.27
C ILE A 46 19.08 -11.13 7.22
N ALA A 47 18.12 -10.28 7.57
CA ALA A 47 17.52 -9.33 6.62
C ALA A 47 18.54 -8.32 6.06
N VAL A 48 19.58 -7.95 6.81
CA VAL A 48 20.61 -7.03 6.32
C VAL A 48 21.61 -7.73 5.38
N ARG A 49 21.82 -9.04 5.52
CA ARG A 49 22.80 -9.83 4.75
C ARG A 49 22.19 -10.58 3.57
N ASP A 50 20.89 -10.86 3.63
CA ASP A 50 20.21 -11.67 2.64
C ASP A 50 20.02 -10.92 1.30
N ASP A 51 20.42 -11.60 0.23
CA ASP A 51 20.37 -11.12 -1.15
C ASP A 51 18.99 -10.61 -1.57
N TYR A 52 17.90 -11.25 -1.13
CA TYR A 52 16.54 -10.86 -1.45
C TYR A 52 16.19 -9.51 -0.83
N PHE A 53 16.58 -9.30 0.44
CA PHE A 53 16.29 -8.09 1.20
C PHE A 53 17.16 -6.92 0.75
N VAL A 54 18.45 -7.16 0.51
CA VAL A 54 19.38 -6.14 0.00
C VAL A 54 18.96 -5.65 -1.38
N LYS A 55 18.66 -6.57 -2.32
CA LYS A 55 18.21 -6.20 -3.69
C LYS A 55 16.93 -5.37 -3.69
N ARG A 56 16.09 -5.49 -2.66
CA ARG A 56 14.81 -4.78 -2.53
C ARG A 56 14.84 -3.63 -1.54
N ASN A 57 15.99 -3.35 -0.93
CA ASN A 57 16.16 -2.32 0.10
C ASN A 57 15.17 -2.49 1.28
N LEU A 58 14.98 -3.72 1.73
CA LEU A 58 14.06 -4.07 2.81
C LEU A 58 14.76 -3.95 4.17
N TYR A 59 14.89 -2.74 4.66
CA TYR A 59 15.48 -2.47 5.98
C TYR A 59 14.43 -2.51 7.11
N PRO A 60 14.83 -2.82 8.35
CA PRO A 60 13.96 -2.66 9.51
C PRO A 60 13.44 -1.23 9.65
N ASN A 61 12.13 -1.09 9.83
CA ASN A 61 11.46 0.18 10.06
C ASN A 61 11.11 0.37 11.54
N VAL A 62 10.51 1.51 11.89
CA VAL A 62 10.16 1.84 13.28
C VAL A 62 9.23 0.81 13.94
N ASP A 63 8.36 0.16 13.17
CA ASP A 63 7.37 -0.80 13.68
C ASP A 63 8.00 -2.14 14.09
N PHE A 64 9.21 -2.43 13.60
CA PHE A 64 9.96 -3.62 13.99
C PHE A 64 10.34 -3.58 15.48
N TYR A 65 11.02 -2.51 15.90
CA TYR A 65 11.47 -2.34 17.28
C TYR A 65 10.32 -1.95 18.22
N SER A 66 9.36 -1.14 17.76
CA SER A 66 8.23 -0.75 18.62
C SER A 66 7.36 -1.94 19.02
N GLY A 67 7.20 -2.94 18.15
CA GLY A 67 6.50 -4.19 18.50
C GLY A 67 7.19 -4.96 19.62
N ILE A 68 8.52 -4.99 19.64
CA ILE A 68 9.31 -5.64 20.69
C ILE A 68 9.15 -4.89 22.01
N VAL A 69 9.25 -3.56 22.00
CA VAL A 69 9.04 -2.71 23.18
C VAL A 69 7.65 -2.91 23.77
N LEU A 70 6.60 -2.85 22.94
CA LEU A 70 5.23 -3.00 23.43
C LEU A 70 4.99 -4.40 24.01
N ARG A 71 5.60 -5.43 23.43
CA ARG A 71 5.59 -6.79 23.99
C ARG A 71 6.29 -6.85 25.35
N ALA A 72 7.48 -6.25 25.47
CA ALA A 72 8.23 -6.22 26.73
C ALA A 72 7.46 -5.50 27.86
N LEU A 73 6.54 -4.59 27.50
CA LEU A 73 5.62 -3.90 28.41
C LEU A 73 4.31 -4.67 28.67
N ASP A 74 4.21 -5.93 28.24
CA ASP A 74 3.03 -6.79 28.36
C ASP A 74 1.75 -6.20 27.71
N ILE A 75 1.93 -5.42 26.65
CA ILE A 75 0.80 -4.86 25.89
C ILE A 75 0.36 -5.91 24.87
N PRO A 76 -0.94 -6.24 24.81
CA PRO A 76 -1.44 -7.23 23.85
C PRO A 76 -1.28 -6.73 22.41
N VAL A 77 -0.99 -7.64 21.48
CA VAL A 77 -0.76 -7.33 20.05
C VAL A 77 -1.94 -6.60 19.42
N SER A 78 -3.17 -6.87 19.88
CA SER A 78 -4.38 -6.17 19.44
C SER A 78 -4.36 -4.65 19.72
N MET A 79 -3.52 -4.18 20.65
CA MET A 79 -3.39 -2.78 21.04
C MET A 79 -2.26 -2.02 20.33
N TYR A 80 -1.42 -2.69 19.53
CA TYR A 80 -0.26 -2.03 18.91
C TYR A 80 -0.69 -0.89 17.98
N THR A 81 -1.67 -1.15 17.12
CA THR A 81 -2.21 -0.13 16.21
C THR A 81 -2.99 0.95 16.95
N VAL A 82 -3.59 0.65 18.10
CA VAL A 82 -4.31 1.62 18.92
C VAL A 82 -3.34 2.64 19.51
N ILE A 83 -2.23 2.19 20.08
CA ILE A 83 -1.18 3.09 20.62
C ILE A 83 -0.59 3.94 19.51
N PHE A 84 -0.33 3.34 18.34
CA PHE A 84 0.11 4.08 17.17
C PHE A 84 -0.90 5.17 16.77
N ALA A 85 -2.21 4.86 16.75
CA ALA A 85 -3.25 5.83 16.42
C ALA A 85 -3.31 6.99 17.43
N VAL A 86 -3.16 6.71 18.73
CA VAL A 86 -3.09 7.74 19.78
C VAL A 86 -1.92 8.70 19.50
N ALA A 87 -0.72 8.16 19.28
CA ALA A 87 0.45 8.98 18.94
C ALA A 87 0.29 9.75 17.61
N ARG A 88 -0.40 9.18 16.62
CA ARG A 88 -0.63 9.80 15.31
C ARG A 88 -1.71 10.87 15.29
N THR A 89 -2.62 10.86 16.27
CA THR A 89 -3.76 11.77 16.34
C THR A 89 -3.34 13.23 16.25
N VAL A 90 -2.28 13.62 16.97
CA VAL A 90 -1.77 15.01 16.90
C VAL A 90 -1.37 15.40 15.47
N GLY A 91 -0.71 14.51 14.74
CA GLY A 91 -0.32 14.78 13.37
C GLY A 91 -1.48 14.78 12.38
N TRP A 92 -2.50 13.93 12.59
CA TRP A 92 -3.72 13.98 11.79
C TRP A 92 -4.47 15.30 11.99
N VAL A 93 -4.61 15.76 13.24
CA VAL A 93 -5.25 17.04 13.55
C VAL A 93 -4.45 18.21 12.99
N SER A 94 -3.12 18.20 13.08
CA SER A 94 -2.28 19.23 12.48
C SER A 94 -2.43 19.29 10.95
N GLN A 95 -2.36 18.15 10.26
CA GLN A 95 -2.53 18.08 8.79
C GLN A 95 -3.93 18.49 8.36
N TRP A 96 -4.96 18.08 9.11
CA TRP A 96 -6.33 18.50 8.86
C TRP A 96 -6.51 20.00 9.04
N LYS A 97 -5.96 20.56 10.12
CA LYS A 97 -6.03 22.00 10.40
C LYS A 97 -5.35 22.80 9.30
N GLU A 98 -4.18 22.37 8.85
CA GLU A 98 -3.47 22.96 7.71
C GLU A 98 -4.34 22.94 6.44
N MET A 99 -4.90 21.78 6.09
CA MET A 99 -5.77 21.62 4.91
C MET A 99 -7.03 22.50 4.97
N VAL A 100 -7.64 22.70 6.15
CA VAL A 100 -8.87 23.50 6.29
C VAL A 100 -8.58 25.00 6.38
N SER A 101 -7.39 25.38 6.88
CA SER A 101 -7.00 26.78 7.02
C SER A 101 -6.47 27.39 5.73
N GLU A 102 -6.22 26.57 4.71
CA GLU A 102 -5.76 27.03 3.40
C GLU A 102 -6.96 27.48 2.54
N ASP A 103 -7.02 28.78 2.21
CA ASP A 103 -8.13 29.39 1.44
C ASP A 103 -8.30 28.78 0.04
N THR A 104 -7.25 28.16 -0.51
CA THR A 104 -7.24 27.53 -1.84
C THR A 104 -7.57 26.03 -1.80
N SER A 105 -7.86 25.48 -0.62
CA SER A 105 -8.12 24.06 -0.42
C SER A 105 -9.29 23.59 -1.28
N LYS A 106 -9.06 22.51 -2.04
CA LYS A 106 -10.06 21.92 -2.95
C LYS A 106 -10.40 20.51 -2.47
N ILE A 107 -11.66 20.13 -2.66
CA ILE A 107 -12.12 18.77 -2.40
C ILE A 107 -11.35 17.80 -3.30
N THR A 108 -10.69 16.81 -2.69
CA THR A 108 -9.98 15.74 -3.39
C THR A 108 -10.96 14.84 -4.14
N ARG A 109 -10.97 14.91 -5.48
CA ARG A 109 -11.79 14.06 -6.37
C ARG A 109 -10.89 13.28 -7.34
N PRO A 110 -10.38 12.11 -6.96
CA PRO A 110 -9.55 11.30 -7.86
C PRO A 110 -10.38 10.79 -9.05
N ARG A 111 -9.70 10.54 -10.18
CA ARG A 111 -10.29 9.93 -11.38
C ARG A 111 -9.86 8.48 -11.52
N GLN A 112 -10.62 7.72 -12.30
CA GLN A 112 -10.28 6.35 -12.68
C GLN A 112 -10.10 6.24 -14.20
N MET A 113 -9.28 5.27 -14.63
CA MET A 113 -9.23 4.80 -16.00
C MET A 113 -10.16 3.59 -16.12
N TYR A 114 -11.29 3.75 -16.81
CA TYR A 114 -12.25 2.67 -16.99
C TYR A 114 -11.75 1.70 -18.07
N MET A 115 -11.43 0.48 -17.66
CA MET A 115 -11.04 -0.63 -18.55
C MET A 115 -12.08 -1.75 -18.57
N GLY A 116 -13.28 -1.47 -18.01
CA GLY A 116 -14.40 -2.39 -18.06
C GLY A 116 -15.09 -2.35 -19.41
N HIS A 117 -16.05 -3.24 -19.58
CA HIS A 117 -16.86 -3.24 -20.80
C HIS A 117 -17.80 -2.05 -20.81
N LEU A 118 -18.12 -1.52 -21.99
CA LEU A 118 -19.12 -0.46 -22.13
C LEU A 118 -20.53 -0.99 -21.80
N GLU A 119 -21.56 -0.22 -22.12
CA GLU A 119 -22.94 -0.60 -21.86
C GLU A 119 -23.25 -2.01 -22.39
N ARG A 120 -23.87 -2.82 -21.54
CA ARG A 120 -24.26 -4.19 -21.84
C ARG A 120 -25.69 -4.38 -21.42
N GLN A 121 -26.46 -5.08 -22.26
CA GLN A 121 -27.81 -5.46 -21.90
C GLN A 121 -27.80 -6.41 -20.71
N PHE A 122 -28.60 -6.08 -19.70
CA PHE A 122 -28.74 -6.92 -18.52
C PHE A 122 -29.53 -8.19 -18.87
N VAL A 123 -28.92 -9.35 -18.64
CA VAL A 123 -29.57 -10.65 -18.78
C VAL A 123 -30.04 -11.11 -17.41
N ALA A 124 -31.36 -11.31 -17.26
CA ALA A 124 -31.96 -11.88 -16.05
C ALA A 124 -31.31 -13.25 -15.74
N VAL A 125 -31.14 -13.57 -14.45
CA VAL A 125 -30.38 -14.75 -14.01
C VAL A 125 -30.85 -16.04 -14.68
N ALA A 126 -32.17 -16.23 -14.80
CA ALA A 126 -32.78 -17.40 -15.44
C ALA A 126 -32.47 -17.56 -16.94
N ARG A 127 -31.98 -16.50 -17.61
CA ARG A 127 -31.64 -16.47 -19.03
C ARG A 127 -30.13 -16.43 -19.29
N ARG A 128 -29.29 -16.49 -18.25
CA ARG A 128 -27.83 -16.54 -18.38
C ARG A 128 -27.43 -17.98 -18.75
N GLY A 129 -26.92 -18.20 -19.96
CA GLY A 129 -26.55 -19.52 -20.49
C GLY A 129 -27.32 -19.94 -21.75
N ASP A 130 -28.35 -19.18 -22.13
CA ASP A 130 -29.01 -19.32 -23.42
C ASP A 130 -28.11 -18.71 -24.51
N ALA A 131 -27.63 -19.56 -25.43
CA ALA A 131 -26.73 -19.16 -26.51
C ALA A 131 -27.36 -18.13 -27.47
N SER A 132 -28.69 -18.00 -27.48
CA SER A 132 -29.41 -16.96 -28.26
C SER A 132 -29.33 -15.56 -27.64
N VAL A 133 -28.91 -15.46 -26.36
CA VAL A 133 -28.86 -14.22 -25.58
C VAL A 133 -27.43 -13.74 -25.36
N ILE A 134 -26.43 -14.57 -25.66
CA ILE A 134 -25.02 -14.17 -25.67
C ILE A 134 -24.77 -13.46 -27.00
N PRO A 135 -24.46 -12.15 -27.01
CA PRO A 135 -24.05 -11.50 -28.25
C PRO A 135 -22.80 -12.22 -28.75
N ASN A 136 -22.88 -12.81 -29.94
CA ASN A 136 -21.74 -13.41 -30.62
C ASN A 136 -20.61 -12.41 -30.64
N SER A 137 -19.48 -12.78 -30.04
CA SER A 137 -18.18 -12.08 -30.04
C SER A 137 -18.26 -10.59 -29.69
N CYS A 138 -17.62 -10.20 -28.59
CA CYS A 138 -17.10 -8.84 -28.50
C CYS A 138 -16.23 -8.59 -29.74
N ASP A 139 -16.75 -7.86 -30.72
CA ASP A 139 -16.01 -7.43 -31.89
C ASP A 139 -14.99 -6.42 -31.37
N LEU A 140 -13.76 -6.89 -31.17
CA LEU A 140 -12.69 -6.09 -30.56
C LEU A 140 -12.41 -4.85 -31.43
N ASP A 141 -12.65 -4.97 -32.74
CA ASP A 141 -12.45 -3.91 -33.72
C ASP A 141 -13.51 -2.80 -33.60
N SER A 142 -14.78 -3.11 -33.26
CA SER A 142 -15.81 -2.09 -33.08
C SER A 142 -15.61 -1.27 -31.80
N LEU A 143 -15.04 -1.88 -30.75
CA LEU A 143 -14.71 -1.20 -29.49
C LEU A 143 -13.52 -0.25 -29.63
N LEU A 144 -12.59 -0.53 -30.55
CA LEU A 144 -11.47 0.36 -30.84
C LEU A 144 -11.93 1.64 -31.56
N GLU A 145 -12.95 1.56 -32.42
CA GLU A 145 -13.56 2.74 -33.05
C GLU A 145 -14.31 3.63 -32.05
N ASP A 146 -15.07 3.05 -31.11
CA ASP A 146 -15.79 3.82 -30.08
C ASP A 146 -14.85 4.49 -29.06
N THR A 147 -13.68 3.91 -28.78
CA THR A 147 -12.67 4.58 -27.95
C THR A 147 -12.02 5.78 -28.63
N ALA A 148 -12.07 5.87 -29.98
CA ALA A 148 -11.58 7.03 -30.72
C ALA A 148 -12.52 8.25 -30.62
N VAL A 149 -13.81 8.05 -30.36
CA VAL A 149 -14.80 9.14 -30.25
C VAL A 149 -14.52 10.05 -29.03
N TYR A 150 -13.87 9.52 -27.99
CA TYR A 150 -13.42 10.32 -26.84
C TYR A 150 -12.12 11.10 -27.08
N ALA A 151 -11.48 10.97 -28.26
CA ALA A 151 -10.26 11.70 -28.59
C ALA A 151 -10.49 13.18 -28.99
N ASP A 152 -11.72 13.56 -29.37
CA ASP A 152 -12.03 14.90 -29.91
C ASP A 152 -12.69 15.87 -28.91
N GLY A 153 -12.87 15.46 -27.65
CA GLY A 153 -13.30 16.35 -26.56
C GLY A 153 -12.17 17.21 -25.98
N PRO A 154 -12.48 18.21 -25.12
CA PRO A 154 -11.49 19.13 -24.51
C PRO A 154 -10.45 18.44 -23.60
N TYR A 155 -10.53 17.12 -23.43
CA TYR A 155 -9.62 16.29 -22.63
C TYR A 155 -8.72 15.42 -23.52
N LYS A 156 -8.03 16.02 -24.49
CA LYS A 156 -6.97 15.36 -25.27
C LYS A 156 -5.80 14.98 -24.35
N ARG A 157 -5.74 13.73 -23.89
CA ARG A 157 -4.47 13.05 -23.62
C ARG A 157 -4.40 11.80 -24.46
N ALA A 158 -3.42 11.82 -25.38
CA ALA A 158 -3.13 10.78 -26.35
C ALA A 158 -3.09 9.40 -25.70
N VAL A 159 -4.10 8.58 -25.98
CA VAL A 159 -3.98 7.13 -25.87
C VAL A 159 -3.29 6.71 -27.17
N SER A 160 -1.95 6.77 -27.20
CA SER A 160 -1.20 6.14 -28.29
C SER A 160 -1.29 4.62 -28.07
N VAL A 161 -2.27 3.97 -28.69
CA VAL A 161 -2.29 2.52 -28.81
C VAL A 161 -1.22 2.15 -29.84
N ARG A 162 0.04 2.04 -29.40
CA ARG A 162 1.03 1.23 -30.13
C ARG A 162 0.59 -0.22 -29.96
N ALA A 163 -0.25 -0.68 -30.87
CA ALA A 163 -0.51 -2.10 -31.06
C ALA A 163 0.83 -2.77 -31.39
N ALA A 164 1.40 -3.46 -30.40
CA ALA A 164 2.44 -4.45 -30.62
C ALA A 164 1.81 -5.58 -31.44
N ARG A 165 1.99 -5.53 -32.77
CA ARG A 165 1.92 -6.73 -33.61
C ARG A 165 3.04 -7.65 -33.15
N VAL A 166 2.75 -8.54 -32.20
CA VAL A 166 3.54 -9.74 -31.99
C VAL A 166 3.13 -10.67 -33.13
N GLY A 167 3.97 -10.69 -34.17
CA GLY A 167 3.86 -11.63 -35.27
C GLY A 167 4.11 -13.05 -34.78
N VAL A 168 3.26 -13.96 -35.24
CA VAL A 168 3.63 -15.35 -35.51
C VAL A 168 4.46 -15.36 -36.79
#